data_AF-A0A0J7XJ06-F1
#
_entry.id   AF-A0A0J7XJ06-F1
#
_cell.length_a   1.000
_cell.length_b   1.000
_cell.length_c   1.000
_cell.angle_alpha   90.00
_cell.angle_beta   90.00
_cell.angle_gamma   90.00
#
_symmetry.space_group_name_H-M   'P 1'
#
loop_
_entity.id
_entity.type
_entity.pdbx_description
1 polymer ?
#
loop_
_entity_poly.entity_id
_entity_poly.type
_entity_poly.pdbx_seq_one_letter_code
_entity_poly.pdbx_strand_id
1 'polypeptide(L)'
;MPNDLQSPLDRHIVTFMDRLTAENYKPQTIKAYRGLLKRLISLIEAAGISPQDLTAERAAELVRNDERNRREPNKCQNIARRFVAHLIASDAVPAPVATSGQIARAALRVDYEEYLVRQRGISPRTIYHAWRFADRFLDHRFGDGEAKLAAISAGDVVSFLQHLLGRKGPYRDKTAATHMRAFFQYLFQRGVTETNLALCVPTIAQRWDARLPRFLSPEQIEALLAWVRDNPKHGLRDHAMLLMMARLGLRAPEVIAIRLDDIDWRAGELLVRGKGQRYDRLPVPPDVGEAIAAYVREERISASRTLFVSLRAPNGPFKDGQVINTILKDAFAATGVTPPGPYVGSHVLRHSLATNMVRNGASLAEIGDMLRHRSRASTMIYAKLDIDGLRSIAKPWPVAGEAQ
;
A
#
# COMPACT_ATOMS: atom_id res chain seq x y z
N MET A 1 -44.57 -13.41 -17.61
CA MET A 1 -44.41 -12.18 -16.80
C MET A 1 -44.97 -12.45 -15.40
N PRO A 2 -44.13 -12.66 -14.38
CA PRO A 2 -44.59 -12.46 -13.01
C PRO A 2 -43.60 -11.65 -12.16
N ASN A 3 -44.06 -10.48 -11.70
CA ASN A 3 -43.73 -9.79 -10.44
C ASN A 3 -42.29 -9.92 -9.90
N ASP A 4 -41.37 -9.07 -10.37
CA ASP A 4 -39.94 -9.14 -10.01
C ASP A 4 -39.43 -7.89 -9.24
N LEU A 5 -40.30 -7.19 -8.51
CA LEU A 5 -39.95 -6.09 -7.60
C LEU A 5 -40.82 -6.19 -6.32
N GLN A 6 -40.38 -6.97 -5.34
CA GLN A 6 -41.10 -7.17 -4.08
C GLN A 6 -40.57 -6.26 -2.95
N SER A 7 -39.35 -5.74 -3.08
CA SER A 7 -38.74 -4.82 -2.11
C SER A 7 -38.52 -3.43 -2.71
N PRO A 8 -38.76 -2.32 -1.97
CA PRO A 8 -38.40 -0.96 -2.41
C PRO A 8 -36.93 -0.80 -2.82
N LEU A 9 -36.06 -1.69 -2.33
CA LEU A 9 -34.62 -1.72 -2.62
C LEU A 9 -34.28 -2.40 -3.95
N ASP A 10 -35.17 -3.22 -4.52
CA ASP A 10 -34.89 -3.98 -5.75
C ASP A 10 -34.64 -3.05 -6.96
N ARG A 11 -35.36 -1.92 -7.04
CA ARG A 11 -35.15 -0.90 -8.08
C ARG A 11 -33.73 -0.32 -8.07
N HIS A 12 -33.11 -0.23 -6.89
CA HIS A 12 -31.75 0.30 -6.74
C HIS A 12 -30.68 -0.72 -7.15
N ILE A 13 -31.01 -2.02 -7.22
CA ILE A 13 -30.10 -3.03 -7.77
C ILE A 13 -29.86 -2.74 -9.26
N VAL A 14 -30.90 -2.42 -10.02
CA VAL A 14 -30.80 -2.18 -11.47
C VAL A 14 -29.85 -1.01 -11.73
N THR A 15 -30.12 0.15 -11.11
CA THR A 15 -29.28 1.35 -11.26
C THR A 15 -27.84 1.12 -10.77
N PHE A 16 -27.65 0.31 -9.72
CA PHE A 16 -26.32 -0.08 -9.27
C PHE A 16 -25.60 -0.99 -10.29
N MET A 17 -26.30 -1.94 -10.92
CA MET A 17 -25.72 -2.78 -11.97
C MET A 17 -25.36 -1.97 -13.22
N ASP A 18 -26.16 -0.99 -13.61
CA ASP A 18 -25.88 -0.13 -14.76
C ASP A 18 -24.59 0.67 -14.53
N ARG A 19 -24.40 1.19 -13.32
CA ARG A 19 -23.15 1.82 -12.90
C ARG A 19 -21.96 0.85 -13.00
N LEU A 20 -22.11 -0.40 -12.57
CA LEU A 20 -21.03 -1.39 -12.70
C LEU A 20 -20.74 -1.72 -14.17
N THR A 21 -21.74 -1.73 -15.04
CA THR A 21 -21.54 -1.86 -16.49
C THR A 21 -20.72 -0.68 -17.02
N ALA A 22 -21.07 0.55 -16.64
CA ALA A 22 -20.32 1.76 -17.02
C ALA A 22 -18.88 1.75 -16.48
N GLU A 23 -18.65 1.13 -15.32
CA GLU A 23 -17.33 0.88 -14.74
C GLU A 23 -16.59 -0.33 -15.37
N ASN A 24 -17.06 -0.87 -16.50
CA ASN A 24 -16.44 -1.97 -17.25
C ASN A 24 -16.38 -3.32 -16.51
N TYR A 25 -17.33 -3.60 -15.61
CA TYR A 25 -17.43 -4.92 -14.98
C TYR A 25 -17.93 -5.98 -15.97
N LYS A 26 -17.33 -7.18 -15.93
CA LYS A 26 -17.74 -8.31 -16.80
C LYS A 26 -19.21 -8.71 -16.53
N PRO A 27 -20.01 -9.06 -17.56
CA PRO A 27 -21.42 -9.46 -17.38
C PRO A 27 -21.63 -10.59 -16.36
N GLN A 28 -20.74 -11.58 -16.35
CA GLN A 28 -20.80 -12.68 -15.38
C GLN A 28 -20.56 -12.21 -13.93
N THR A 29 -19.69 -11.20 -13.75
CA THR A 29 -19.45 -10.59 -12.44
C THR A 29 -20.65 -9.79 -11.97
N ILE A 30 -21.26 -9.02 -12.88
CA ILE A 30 -22.50 -8.27 -12.61
C ILE A 30 -23.63 -9.22 -12.22
N LYS A 31 -23.81 -10.34 -12.94
CA LYS A 31 -24.79 -11.38 -12.59
C LYS A 31 -24.56 -11.95 -11.19
N ALA A 32 -23.31 -12.24 -10.84
CA ALA A 32 -22.95 -12.75 -9.51
C ALA A 32 -23.24 -11.70 -8.41
N TYR A 33 -22.92 -10.43 -8.63
CA TYR A 33 -23.22 -9.35 -7.69
C TYR A 33 -24.71 -9.10 -7.54
N ARG A 34 -25.50 -9.14 -8.62
CA ARG A 34 -26.96 -9.07 -8.55
C ARG A 34 -27.53 -10.16 -7.65
N GLY A 35 -27.07 -11.41 -7.81
CA GLY A 35 -27.52 -12.52 -6.97
C GLY A 35 -27.10 -12.38 -5.50
N LEU A 36 -26.00 -11.70 -5.22
CA LEU A 36 -25.54 -11.41 -3.86
C LEU A 36 -26.36 -10.30 -3.22
N LEU A 37 -26.69 -9.25 -3.98
CA LEU A 37 -27.52 -8.14 -3.48
C LEU A 37 -28.98 -8.54 -3.25
N LYS A 38 -29.56 -9.38 -4.12
CA LYS A 38 -30.89 -9.97 -3.85
C LYS A 38 -30.89 -10.73 -2.52
N ARG A 39 -29.83 -11.51 -2.25
CA ARG A 39 -29.66 -12.20 -0.96
C ARG A 39 -29.49 -11.24 0.21
N LEU A 40 -28.72 -10.17 0.04
CA LEU A 40 -28.58 -9.12 1.07
C LEU A 40 -29.95 -8.52 1.43
N ILE A 41 -30.79 -8.20 0.45
CA ILE A 41 -32.14 -7.68 0.70
C ILE A 41 -32.97 -8.68 1.50
N SER A 42 -32.96 -9.96 1.15
CA SER A 42 -33.65 -11.00 1.93
C SER A 42 -33.13 -11.11 3.37
N LEU A 43 -31.82 -10.91 3.59
CA LEU A 43 -31.23 -10.88 4.94
C LEU A 43 -31.64 -9.63 5.74
N ILE A 44 -31.76 -8.48 5.08
CA ILE A 44 -32.23 -7.23 5.69
C ILE A 44 -33.69 -7.39 6.14
N GLU A 45 -34.53 -7.95 5.27
CA GLU A 45 -35.94 -8.22 5.55
C GLU A 45 -36.12 -9.25 6.67
N ALA A 46 -35.39 -10.37 6.62
CA ALA A 46 -35.43 -11.39 7.67
C ALA A 46 -34.93 -10.88 9.03
N ALA A 47 -34.02 -9.91 9.04
CA ALA A 47 -33.55 -9.25 10.26
C ALA A 47 -34.48 -8.12 10.74
N GLY A 48 -35.56 -7.80 10.01
CA GLY A 48 -36.49 -6.73 10.34
C GLY A 48 -35.86 -5.33 10.31
N ILE A 49 -34.79 -5.14 9.53
CA ILE A 49 -34.07 -3.86 9.48
C ILE A 49 -34.78 -2.91 8.52
N SER A 50 -35.27 -1.79 9.04
CA SER A 50 -35.83 -0.71 8.23
C SER A 50 -34.76 -0.10 7.32
N PRO A 51 -35.10 0.37 6.10
CA PRO A 51 -34.18 1.15 5.28
C PRO A 51 -33.57 2.36 6.02
N GLN A 52 -34.26 2.91 7.02
CA GLN A 52 -33.76 4.03 7.82
C GLN A 52 -32.61 3.65 8.77
N ASP A 53 -32.54 2.39 9.18
CA ASP A 53 -31.53 1.87 10.12
C ASP A 53 -30.38 1.15 9.39
N LEU A 54 -30.40 1.13 8.06
CA LEU A 54 -29.45 0.38 7.25
C LEU A 54 -28.12 1.14 7.09
N THR A 55 -27.09 0.72 7.84
CA THR A 55 -25.72 1.23 7.67
C THR A 55 -24.84 0.29 6.83
N ALA A 56 -23.73 0.81 6.31
CA ALA A 56 -22.78 0.01 5.53
C ALA A 56 -22.16 -1.12 6.37
N GLU A 57 -21.93 -0.87 7.66
CA GLU A 57 -21.41 -1.79 8.64
C GLU A 57 -22.43 -2.89 8.96
N ARG A 58 -23.71 -2.52 9.15
CA ARG A 58 -24.78 -3.49 9.40
C ARG A 58 -24.99 -4.40 8.19
N ALA A 59 -25.00 -3.84 6.98
CA ALA A 59 -25.06 -4.63 5.76
C ALA A 59 -23.86 -5.58 5.62
N ALA A 60 -22.65 -5.11 5.94
CA ALA A 60 -21.46 -5.95 5.91
C ALA A 60 -21.52 -7.08 6.96
N GLU A 61 -22.09 -6.81 8.14
CA GLU A 61 -22.26 -7.81 9.20
C GLU A 61 -23.24 -8.91 8.81
N LEU A 62 -24.41 -8.56 8.27
CA LEU A 62 -25.40 -9.53 7.77
C LEU A 62 -24.76 -10.48 6.75
N VAL A 63 -24.02 -9.93 5.81
CA VAL A 63 -23.34 -10.70 4.77
C VAL A 63 -22.21 -11.56 5.33
N ARG A 64 -21.50 -11.09 6.36
CA ARG A 64 -20.44 -11.83 7.03
C ARG A 64 -20.99 -13.04 7.78
N ASN A 65 -22.14 -12.90 8.42
CA ASN A 65 -22.75 -13.94 9.26
C ASN A 65 -23.50 -15.00 8.44
N ASP A 66 -23.74 -14.76 7.14
CA ASP A 66 -24.31 -15.75 6.24
C ASP A 66 -23.26 -16.81 5.81
N GLU A 67 -23.48 -18.07 6.21
CA GLU A 67 -22.60 -19.21 5.92
C GLU A 67 -22.33 -19.39 4.41
N ARG A 68 -23.27 -19.00 3.55
CA ARG A 68 -23.14 -19.10 2.09
C ARG A 68 -22.03 -18.18 1.55
N ASN A 69 -21.60 -17.18 2.32
CA ASN A 69 -20.55 -16.23 1.96
C ASN A 69 -19.17 -16.60 2.53
N ARG A 70 -19.03 -17.74 3.23
CA ARG A 70 -17.80 -18.15 3.93
C ARG A 70 -16.56 -18.26 3.03
N ARG A 71 -16.74 -18.53 1.73
CA ARG A 71 -15.63 -18.64 0.76
C ARG A 71 -15.01 -17.29 0.38
N GLU A 72 -15.80 -16.23 0.29
CA GLU A 72 -15.32 -14.90 -0.15
C GLU A 72 -15.87 -13.74 0.71
N PRO A 73 -15.78 -13.80 2.05
CA PRO A 73 -16.51 -12.89 2.95
C PRO A 73 -16.14 -11.42 2.74
N ASN A 74 -14.89 -11.13 2.38
CA ASN A 74 -14.42 -9.76 2.15
C ASN A 74 -15.04 -9.15 0.87
N LYS A 75 -15.16 -9.95 -0.20
CA LYS A 75 -15.77 -9.50 -1.45
C LYS A 75 -17.25 -9.20 -1.24
N CYS A 76 -17.94 -10.10 -0.52
CA CYS A 76 -19.36 -9.93 -0.21
C CYS A 76 -19.60 -8.70 0.68
N GLN A 77 -18.79 -8.49 1.71
CA GLN A 77 -18.86 -7.28 2.54
C GLN A 77 -18.58 -6.00 1.72
N ASN A 78 -17.60 -6.02 0.82
CA ASN A 78 -17.25 -4.84 0.03
C ASN A 78 -18.37 -4.46 -0.94
N ILE A 79 -19.03 -5.44 -1.59
CA ILE A 79 -20.16 -5.12 -2.48
C ILE A 79 -21.36 -4.62 -1.68
N ALA A 80 -21.61 -5.17 -0.48
CA ALA A 80 -22.66 -4.68 0.41
C ALA A 80 -22.44 -3.22 0.81
N ARG A 81 -21.23 -2.87 1.24
CA ARG A 81 -20.87 -1.47 1.56
C ARG A 81 -21.04 -0.54 0.36
N ARG A 82 -20.60 -0.96 -0.83
CA ARG A 82 -20.77 -0.18 -2.06
C ARG A 82 -22.24 0.02 -2.44
N PHE A 83 -23.07 -0.99 -2.22
CA PHE A 83 -24.49 -0.90 -2.47
C PHE A 83 -25.18 0.05 -1.49
N VAL A 84 -24.87 -0.03 -0.18
CA VAL A 84 -25.39 0.94 0.80
C VAL A 84 -24.95 2.36 0.46
N ALA A 85 -23.69 2.57 0.05
CA ALA A 85 -23.23 3.88 -0.39
C ALA A 85 -24.01 4.39 -1.63
N HIS A 86 -24.43 3.50 -2.53
CA HIS A 86 -25.30 3.83 -3.66
C HIS A 86 -26.73 4.17 -3.22
N LEU A 87 -27.27 3.46 -2.22
CA LEU A 87 -28.58 3.78 -1.63
C LEU A 87 -28.57 5.16 -0.96
N ILE A 88 -27.52 5.48 -0.21
CA ILE A 88 -27.34 6.81 0.40
C ILE A 88 -27.23 7.88 -0.68
N ALA A 89 -26.44 7.66 -1.73
CA ALA A 89 -26.29 8.61 -2.83
C ALA A 89 -27.55 8.77 -3.71
N SER A 90 -28.55 7.91 -3.56
CA SER A 90 -29.84 7.99 -4.26
C SER A 90 -31.00 8.33 -3.32
N ASP A 91 -30.69 8.83 -2.12
CA ASP A 91 -31.65 9.21 -1.07
C ASP A 91 -32.63 8.09 -0.67
N ALA A 92 -32.26 6.83 -0.92
CA ALA A 92 -33.06 5.65 -0.60
C ALA A 92 -32.88 5.19 0.85
N VAL A 93 -31.73 5.52 1.43
CA VAL A 93 -31.34 5.25 2.81
C VAL A 93 -30.74 6.53 3.35
N PRO A 94 -31.12 7.01 4.55
CA PRO A 94 -30.54 8.21 5.12
C PRO A 94 -29.04 8.02 5.38
N ALA A 95 -28.27 9.09 5.21
CA ALA A 95 -26.90 9.10 5.67
C ALA A 95 -26.88 8.90 7.20
N PRO A 96 -25.99 8.06 7.75
CA PRO A 96 -25.92 7.84 9.19
C PRO A 96 -25.65 9.18 9.90
N VAL A 97 -26.47 9.49 10.90
CA VAL A 97 -26.28 10.69 11.74
C VAL A 97 -25.06 10.44 12.63
N ALA A 98 -24.02 11.24 12.43
CA ALA A 98 -22.79 11.14 13.21
C ALA A 98 -23.05 11.61 14.66
N THR A 99 -22.54 10.87 15.64
CA THR A 99 -22.55 11.30 17.04
C THR A 99 -21.66 12.53 17.25
N SER A 100 -21.87 13.29 18.32
CA SER A 100 -21.01 14.45 18.65
C SER A 100 -19.53 14.05 18.72
N GLY A 101 -19.22 12.87 19.26
CA GLY A 101 -17.86 12.33 19.29
C GLY A 101 -17.29 12.04 17.89
N GLN A 102 -18.10 11.48 16.99
CA GLN A 102 -17.70 11.24 15.60
C GLN A 102 -17.49 12.55 14.82
N ILE A 103 -18.32 13.56 15.06
CA ILE A 103 -18.18 14.89 14.45
C ILE A 103 -16.87 15.54 14.93
N ALA A 104 -16.63 15.57 16.25
CA ALA A 104 -15.40 16.11 16.82
C ALA A 104 -14.14 15.38 16.30
N ARG A 105 -14.23 14.06 16.16
CA ARG A 105 -13.14 13.23 15.65
C ARG A 105 -12.87 13.45 14.16
N ALA A 106 -13.91 13.66 13.36
CA ALA A 106 -13.79 14.02 11.96
C ALA A 106 -13.17 15.41 11.78
N ALA A 107 -13.56 16.39 12.62
CA ALA A 107 -12.94 17.72 12.64
C ALA A 107 -11.44 17.65 13.00
N LEU A 108 -11.09 16.91 14.07
CA LEU A 108 -9.71 16.67 14.45
C LEU A 108 -8.89 16.04 13.32
N ARG A 109 -9.48 15.09 12.60
CA ARG A 109 -8.84 14.46 11.44
C ARG A 109 -8.51 15.49 10.37
N VAL A 110 -9.47 16.31 9.97
CA VAL A 110 -9.29 17.33 8.93
C VAL A 110 -8.16 18.28 9.31
N ASP A 111 -8.19 18.82 10.54
CA ASP A 111 -7.15 19.73 11.04
C ASP A 111 -5.75 19.07 11.07
N TYR A 112 -5.67 17.81 11.52
CA TYR A 112 -4.40 17.10 11.57
C TYR A 112 -3.88 16.75 10.17
N GLU A 113 -4.75 16.33 9.25
CA GLU A 113 -4.39 16.10 7.85
C GLU A 113 -3.89 17.40 7.21
N GLU A 114 -4.54 18.54 7.46
CA GLU A 114 -4.09 19.85 6.98
C GLU A 114 -2.71 20.21 7.53
N TYR A 115 -2.46 20.03 8.84
CA TYR A 115 -1.14 20.21 9.44
C TYR A 115 -0.07 19.36 8.74
N LEU A 116 -0.37 18.08 8.50
CA LEU A 116 0.57 17.16 7.87
C LEU A 116 0.85 17.53 6.40
N VAL A 117 -0.14 18.07 5.69
CA VAL A 117 0.06 18.59 4.32
C VAL A 117 0.87 19.88 4.35
N ARG A 118 0.37 20.91 5.04
CA ARG A 118 0.87 22.29 4.93
C ARG A 118 2.19 22.50 5.65
N GLN A 119 2.35 21.93 6.84
CA GLN A 119 3.53 22.19 7.68
C GLN A 119 4.57 21.09 7.56
N ARG A 120 4.17 19.83 7.37
CA ARG A 120 5.09 18.69 7.31
C ARG A 120 5.41 18.22 5.88
N GLY A 121 4.60 18.61 4.89
CA GLY A 121 4.82 18.27 3.48
C GLY A 121 4.90 16.77 3.20
N ILE A 122 4.21 15.93 3.99
CA ILE A 122 4.28 14.47 3.84
C ILE A 122 3.24 13.94 2.85
N SER A 123 3.52 12.77 2.25
CA SER A 123 2.65 12.22 1.19
C SER A 123 1.27 11.82 1.71
N PRO A 124 0.21 11.85 0.87
CA PRO A 124 -1.16 11.43 1.26
C PRO A 124 -1.23 10.04 1.88
N ARG A 125 -0.37 9.11 1.42
CA ARG A 125 -0.28 7.78 2.01
C ARG A 125 0.28 7.82 3.43
N THR A 126 1.33 8.60 3.65
CA THR A 126 1.91 8.77 4.99
C THR A 126 0.91 9.44 5.93
N ILE A 127 0.11 10.38 5.43
CA ILE A 127 -1.00 11.01 6.16
C ILE A 127 -2.04 9.97 6.56
N TYR A 128 -2.50 9.14 5.62
CA TYR A 128 -3.42 8.04 5.90
C TYR A 128 -2.93 7.14 7.03
N HIS A 129 -1.65 6.75 7.00
CA HIS A 129 -1.05 5.94 8.08
C HIS A 129 -0.91 6.72 9.39
N ALA A 130 -0.53 7.99 9.33
CA ALA A 130 -0.40 8.85 10.51
C ALA A 130 -1.75 8.99 11.24
N TRP A 131 -2.81 9.30 10.51
CA TRP A 131 -4.17 9.32 11.05
C TRP A 131 -4.57 7.96 11.59
N ARG A 132 -4.38 6.86 10.85
CA ARG A 132 -4.70 5.49 11.31
C ARG A 132 -4.07 5.14 12.66
N PHE A 133 -2.87 5.62 12.97
CA PHE A 133 -2.27 5.39 14.28
C PHE A 133 -2.85 6.31 15.37
N ALA A 134 -3.08 7.59 15.05
CA ALA A 134 -3.75 8.52 15.95
C ALA A 134 -5.17 8.06 16.30
N ASP A 135 -5.93 7.64 15.30
CA ASP A 135 -7.29 7.11 15.42
C ASP A 135 -7.31 5.88 16.33
N ARG A 136 -6.40 4.91 16.10
CA ARG A 136 -6.29 3.73 16.98
C ARG A 136 -5.93 4.09 18.43
N PHE A 137 -5.15 5.15 18.63
CA PHE A 137 -4.85 5.64 19.98
C PHE A 137 -6.09 6.25 20.63
N LEU A 138 -6.84 7.06 19.89
CA LEU A 138 -8.09 7.66 20.38
C LEU A 138 -9.12 6.59 20.71
N ASP A 139 -9.27 5.55 19.87
CA ASP A 139 -10.11 4.39 20.17
C ASP A 139 -9.69 3.69 21.46
N HIS A 140 -8.39 3.44 21.63
CA HIS A 140 -7.86 2.78 22.81
C HIS A 140 -8.14 3.57 24.09
N ARG A 141 -8.10 4.90 24.03
CA ARG A 141 -8.25 5.77 25.20
C ARG A 141 -9.70 6.19 25.49
N PHE A 142 -10.49 6.45 24.46
CA PHE A 142 -11.80 7.08 24.57
C PHE A 142 -12.94 6.24 23.98
N GLY A 143 -12.62 5.20 23.20
CA GLY A 143 -13.62 4.42 22.46
C GLY A 143 -14.44 5.29 21.51
N ASP A 144 -15.75 5.09 21.52
CA ASP A 144 -16.71 5.86 20.73
C ASP A 144 -17.17 7.17 21.41
N GLY A 145 -16.66 7.44 22.63
CA GLY A 145 -16.96 8.64 23.39
C GLY A 145 -16.28 9.89 22.83
N GLU A 146 -16.70 11.05 23.34
CA GLU A 146 -16.06 12.33 23.01
C GLU A 146 -14.61 12.36 23.54
N ALA A 147 -13.66 12.61 22.64
CA ALA A 147 -12.24 12.58 22.96
C ALA A 147 -11.82 13.85 23.72
N LYS A 148 -11.62 13.72 25.04
CA LYS A 148 -11.07 14.79 25.88
C LYS A 148 -9.56 14.89 25.70
N LEU A 149 -9.13 15.52 24.60
CA LEU A 149 -7.72 15.57 24.18
C LEU A 149 -6.79 16.21 25.21
N ALA A 150 -7.25 17.21 25.97
CA ALA A 150 -6.48 17.86 27.02
C ALA A 150 -6.18 16.94 28.22
N ALA A 151 -6.99 15.89 28.43
CA ALA A 151 -6.82 14.93 29.51
C ALA A 151 -5.87 13.77 29.15
N ILE A 152 -5.22 13.82 27.99
CA ILE A 152 -4.26 12.79 27.60
C ILE A 152 -3.01 12.92 28.47
N SER A 153 -2.61 11.83 29.11
CA SER A 153 -1.44 11.73 29.97
C SER A 153 -0.32 10.89 29.36
N ALA A 154 0.88 10.97 29.92
CA ALA A 154 1.99 10.07 29.55
C ALA A 154 1.64 8.58 29.77
N GLY A 155 0.83 8.28 30.81
CA GLY A 155 0.37 6.92 31.09
C GLY A 155 -0.48 6.34 29.96
N ASP A 156 -1.30 7.17 29.31
CA ASP A 156 -2.12 6.75 28.15
C ASP A 156 -1.25 6.38 26.95
N VAL A 157 -0.17 7.13 26.72
CA VAL A 157 0.80 6.86 25.66
C VAL A 157 1.48 5.51 25.88
N VAL A 158 1.95 5.26 27.10
CA VAL A 158 2.61 3.99 27.46
C VAL A 158 1.63 2.82 27.36
N SER A 159 0.41 2.98 27.88
CA SER A 159 -0.66 1.97 27.80
C SER A 159 -0.98 1.58 26.36
N PHE A 160 -1.11 2.57 25.46
CA PHE A 160 -1.37 2.28 24.05
C PHE A 160 -0.20 1.54 23.39
N LEU A 161 1.04 1.94 23.67
CA LEU A 161 2.22 1.25 23.13
C LEU A 161 2.31 -0.19 23.64
N GLN A 162 2.00 -0.44 24.92
CA GLN A 162 1.90 -1.78 25.48
C GLN A 162 0.80 -2.60 24.79
N HIS A 163 -0.38 -2.01 24.53
CA HIS A 163 -1.45 -2.65 23.75
C HIS A 163 -1.02 -3.00 22.33
N LEU A 164 -0.23 -2.14 21.68
CA LEU A 164 0.33 -2.44 20.36
C LEU A 164 1.33 -3.62 20.43
N LEU A 165 2.16 -3.68 21.46
CA LEU A 165 3.17 -4.71 21.66
C LEU A 165 2.59 -6.06 22.14
N GLY A 166 1.46 -6.04 22.87
CA GLY A 166 0.79 -7.24 23.38
C GLY A 166 0.07 -8.06 22.32
N ARG A 167 -0.06 -7.55 21.08
CA ARG A 167 -0.63 -8.30 19.95
C ARG A 167 0.38 -9.34 19.44
N LYS A 168 -0.09 -10.54 19.07
CA LYS A 168 0.76 -11.63 18.56
C LYS A 168 1.63 -11.17 17.38
N GLY A 169 2.95 -11.30 17.54
CA GLY A 169 3.98 -10.99 16.55
C GLY A 169 4.75 -9.70 16.90
N PRO A 170 6.09 -9.69 16.87
CA PRO A 170 6.86 -8.49 17.21
C PRO A 170 6.50 -7.36 16.23
N TYR A 171 6.07 -6.19 16.75
CA TYR A 171 6.02 -4.96 15.97
C TYR A 171 7.45 -4.65 15.52
N ARG A 172 7.80 -5.05 14.30
CA ARG A 172 9.12 -4.79 13.70
C ARG A 172 9.34 -3.32 13.35
N ASP A 173 8.42 -2.43 13.72
CA ASP A 173 8.31 -1.16 13.03
C ASP A 173 8.30 0.05 13.96
N LYS A 174 9.26 0.94 13.69
CA LYS A 174 9.32 2.32 14.18
C LYS A 174 8.12 3.17 13.74
N THR A 175 7.34 2.69 12.77
CA THR A 175 6.19 3.40 12.19
C THR A 175 5.20 3.87 13.24
N ALA A 176 4.82 3.01 14.21
CA ALA A 176 3.90 3.40 15.28
C ALA A 176 4.47 4.58 16.08
N ALA A 177 5.68 4.43 16.63
CA ALA A 177 6.34 5.50 17.39
C ALA A 177 6.53 6.79 16.57
N THR A 178 6.86 6.68 15.28
CA THR A 178 7.04 7.84 14.39
C THR A 178 5.74 8.61 14.20
N HIS A 179 4.63 7.92 13.93
CA HIS A 179 3.33 8.56 13.74
C HIS A 179 2.74 9.09 15.06
N MET A 180 2.92 8.36 16.16
CA MET A 180 2.49 8.83 17.48
C MET A 180 3.23 10.10 17.90
N ARG A 181 4.55 10.19 17.67
CA ARG A 181 5.29 11.44 17.92
C ARG A 181 4.75 12.60 17.09
N ALA A 182 4.47 12.38 15.81
CA ALA A 182 3.93 13.43 14.95
C ALA A 182 2.56 13.92 15.44
N PHE A 183 1.70 13.02 15.92
CA PHE A 183 0.39 13.37 16.44
C PHE A 183 0.47 14.14 17.76
N PHE A 184 1.30 13.70 18.71
CA PHE A 184 1.45 14.42 19.99
C PHE A 184 2.18 15.75 19.83
N GLN A 185 3.13 15.85 18.88
CA GLN A 185 3.72 17.14 18.50
C GLN A 185 2.65 18.10 17.98
N TYR A 186 1.72 17.61 17.16
CA TYR A 186 0.61 18.41 16.65
C TYR A 186 -0.30 18.92 17.78
N LEU A 187 -0.73 18.04 18.70
CA LEU A 187 -1.59 18.44 19.82
C LEU A 187 -0.93 19.50 20.71
N PHE A 188 0.36 19.34 20.99
CA PHE A 188 1.12 20.32 21.77
C PHE A 188 1.27 21.66 21.03
N GLN A 189 1.60 21.65 19.73
CA GLN A 189 1.73 22.88 18.93
C GLN A 189 0.41 23.64 18.79
N ARG A 190 -0.72 22.95 18.81
CA ARG A 190 -2.06 23.57 18.82
C ARG A 190 -2.52 24.03 20.19
N GLY A 191 -1.72 23.83 21.25
CA GLY A 191 -2.07 24.19 22.63
C GLY A 191 -3.16 23.30 23.24
N VAL A 192 -3.45 22.14 22.63
CA VAL A 192 -4.49 21.21 23.11
C VAL A 192 -4.00 20.45 24.35
N THR A 193 -2.72 20.11 24.38
CA THR A 193 -2.05 19.49 25.54
C THR A 193 -1.02 20.46 26.11
N GLU A 194 -1.00 20.63 27.43
CA GLU A 194 -0.04 21.53 28.11
C GLU A 194 1.41 21.06 27.98
N THR A 195 1.63 19.75 27.87
CA THR A 195 2.96 19.15 27.77
C THR A 195 3.15 18.44 26.43
N ASN A 196 4.40 18.38 25.96
CA ASN A 196 4.73 17.70 24.71
C ASN A 196 4.86 16.18 24.93
N LEU A 197 3.74 15.48 24.83
CA LEU A 197 3.65 14.02 25.00
C LEU A 197 4.45 13.21 23.97
N ALA A 198 4.95 13.83 22.89
CA ALA A 198 5.82 13.15 21.94
C ALA A 198 7.13 12.68 22.57
N LEU A 199 7.58 13.35 23.64
CA LEU A 199 8.78 13.00 24.40
C LEU A 199 8.59 11.69 25.20
N CYS A 200 7.35 11.31 25.50
CA CYS A 200 7.02 10.06 26.19
C CYS A 200 7.04 8.85 25.25
N VAL A 201 7.17 9.05 23.93
CA VAL A 201 7.19 7.96 22.95
C VAL A 201 8.61 7.37 22.84
N PRO A 202 8.83 6.12 23.30
CA PRO A 202 10.15 5.52 23.40
C PRO A 202 10.82 5.40 22.03
N THR A 203 12.14 5.60 22.02
CA THR A 203 12.97 5.34 20.86
C THR A 203 13.11 3.84 20.67
N ILE A 204 12.57 3.32 19.57
CA ILE A 204 12.71 1.91 19.23
C ILE A 204 14.12 1.71 18.66
N ALA A 205 15.00 1.10 19.44
CA ALA A 205 16.33 0.72 18.98
C ALA A 205 16.20 -0.28 17.83
N GLN A 206 16.80 0.05 16.68
CA GLN A 206 16.87 -0.86 15.56
C GLN A 206 18.33 -1.22 15.26
N ARG A 207 18.69 -2.49 15.48
CA ARG A 207 20.02 -3.04 15.17
C ARG A 207 20.12 -3.36 13.66
N TRP A 208 20.01 -2.34 12.80
CA TRP A 208 20.03 -2.52 11.33
C TRP A 208 21.37 -3.02 10.81
N ASP A 209 22.47 -2.72 11.50
CA ASP A 209 23.81 -2.99 10.98
C ASP A 209 24.24 -4.45 10.97
N ALA A 210 23.47 -5.35 11.57
CA ALA A 210 23.83 -6.76 11.65
C ALA A 210 23.46 -7.59 10.41
N ARG A 211 22.73 -7.04 9.43
CA ARG A 211 22.21 -7.84 8.30
C ARG A 211 22.72 -7.34 6.96
N LEU A 212 23.13 -8.30 6.12
CA LEU A 212 23.42 -8.05 4.72
C LEU A 212 22.12 -7.71 3.95
N PRO A 213 22.15 -6.79 2.97
CA PRO A 213 21.04 -6.60 2.06
C PRO A 213 20.65 -7.93 1.40
N ARG A 214 19.35 -8.22 1.37
CA ARG A 214 18.83 -9.40 0.69
C ARG A 214 18.67 -9.11 -0.79
N PHE A 215 19.20 -10.00 -1.63
CA PHE A 215 19.19 -9.88 -3.08
C PHE A 215 18.93 -11.24 -3.75
N LEU A 216 18.69 -11.19 -5.04
CA LEU A 216 18.53 -12.32 -5.96
C LEU A 216 19.69 -12.30 -6.95
N SER A 217 20.12 -13.47 -7.43
CA SER A 217 21.09 -13.55 -8.53
C SER A 217 20.46 -13.09 -9.86
N PRO A 218 21.25 -12.70 -10.86
CA PRO A 218 20.74 -12.35 -12.18
C PRO A 218 19.85 -13.44 -12.79
N GLU A 219 20.26 -14.71 -12.67
CA GLU A 219 19.52 -15.86 -13.21
C GLU A 219 18.16 -16.03 -12.53
N GLN A 220 18.10 -15.81 -11.21
CA GLN A 220 16.85 -15.83 -10.46
C GLN A 220 15.91 -14.71 -10.89
N ILE A 221 16.44 -13.51 -11.17
CA ILE A 221 15.63 -12.38 -11.66
C ILE A 221 15.05 -12.70 -13.03
N GLU A 222 15.88 -13.18 -13.96
CA GLU A 222 15.44 -13.54 -15.31
C GLU A 222 14.39 -14.67 -15.27
N ALA A 223 14.56 -15.68 -14.40
CA ALA A 223 13.56 -16.73 -14.22
C ALA A 223 12.20 -16.19 -13.74
N LEU A 224 12.19 -15.25 -12.78
CA LEU A 224 10.97 -14.60 -12.31
C LEU A 224 10.33 -13.74 -13.41
N LEU A 225 11.12 -12.98 -14.16
CA LEU A 225 10.62 -12.12 -15.26
C LEU A 225 10.03 -12.96 -16.39
N ALA A 226 10.73 -14.02 -16.83
CA ALA A 226 10.26 -14.92 -17.87
C ALA A 226 8.93 -15.59 -17.48
N TRP A 227 8.83 -16.10 -16.24
CA TRP A 227 7.59 -16.69 -15.77
C TRP A 227 6.42 -15.71 -15.78
N VAL A 228 6.64 -14.46 -15.34
CA VAL A 228 5.59 -13.44 -15.33
C VAL A 228 5.15 -13.08 -16.75
N ARG A 229 6.10 -12.97 -17.70
CA ARG A 229 5.83 -12.67 -19.10
C ARG A 229 4.95 -13.74 -19.76
N ASP A 230 5.28 -15.01 -19.54
CA ASP A 230 4.65 -16.13 -20.25
C ASP A 230 3.38 -16.62 -19.53
N ASN A 231 3.02 -16.05 -18.38
CA ASN A 231 1.86 -16.44 -17.61
C ASN A 231 0.60 -15.64 -17.98
N PRO A 232 -0.48 -16.30 -18.45
CA PRO A 232 -1.71 -15.63 -18.87
C PRO A 232 -2.47 -14.93 -17.73
N LYS A 233 -2.14 -15.20 -16.45
CA LYS A 233 -2.74 -14.51 -15.30
C LYS A 233 -2.10 -13.15 -14.99
N HIS A 234 -0.83 -12.95 -15.36
CA HIS A 234 -0.04 -11.77 -15.00
C HIS A 234 0.18 -10.83 -16.18
N GLY A 235 0.40 -11.39 -17.38
CA GLY A 235 0.44 -10.64 -18.63
C GLY A 235 1.58 -9.63 -18.75
N LEU A 236 1.54 -8.87 -19.84
CA LEU A 236 2.54 -7.85 -20.22
C LEU A 236 2.63 -6.73 -19.18
N ARG A 237 1.51 -6.36 -18.54
CA ARG A 237 1.50 -5.35 -17.47
C ARG A 237 2.46 -5.71 -16.34
N ASP A 238 2.28 -6.90 -15.78
CA ASP A 238 3.01 -7.32 -14.59
C ASP A 238 4.49 -7.52 -14.91
N HIS A 239 4.78 -8.05 -16.11
CA HIS A 239 6.14 -8.17 -16.63
C HIS A 239 6.84 -6.81 -16.74
N ALA A 240 6.21 -5.83 -17.40
CA ALA A 240 6.77 -4.49 -17.53
C ALA A 240 7.02 -3.83 -16.16
N MET A 241 6.09 -3.98 -15.19
CA MET A 241 6.25 -3.44 -13.84
C MET A 241 7.48 -4.04 -13.11
N LEU A 242 7.68 -5.36 -13.20
CA LEU A 242 8.85 -6.01 -12.59
C LEU A 242 10.15 -5.67 -13.32
N LEU A 243 10.12 -5.67 -14.66
CA LEU A 243 11.29 -5.37 -15.50
C LEU A 243 11.83 -3.97 -15.21
N MET A 244 10.95 -2.97 -15.12
CA MET A 244 11.34 -1.61 -14.73
C MET A 244 12.01 -1.57 -13.35
N MET A 245 11.51 -2.34 -12.37
CA MET A 245 12.14 -2.39 -11.05
C MET A 245 13.51 -3.09 -11.07
N ALA A 246 13.65 -4.14 -11.88
CA ALA A 246 14.89 -4.90 -12.01
C ALA A 246 15.97 -4.12 -12.76
N ARG A 247 15.62 -3.43 -13.86
CA ARG A 247 16.55 -2.71 -14.74
C ARG A 247 16.87 -1.29 -14.24
N LEU A 248 15.86 -0.54 -13.79
CA LEU A 248 15.99 0.87 -13.40
C LEU A 248 16.02 1.08 -11.88
N GLY A 249 15.87 0.01 -11.09
CA GLY A 249 15.89 0.09 -9.63
C GLY A 249 14.74 0.89 -9.04
N LEU A 250 13.63 1.09 -9.75
CA LEU A 250 12.51 1.92 -9.28
C LEU A 250 11.88 1.33 -8.02
N ARG A 251 11.31 2.19 -7.16
CA ARG A 251 10.49 1.73 -6.03
C ARG A 251 9.08 1.40 -6.53
N ALA A 252 8.42 0.43 -5.91
CA ALA A 252 7.04 0.06 -6.27
C ALA A 252 6.06 1.26 -6.33
N PRO A 253 6.07 2.22 -5.37
CA PRO A 253 5.24 3.43 -5.48
C PRO A 253 5.60 4.35 -6.66
N GLU A 254 6.86 4.34 -7.11
CA GLU A 254 7.29 5.14 -8.25
C GLU A 254 6.74 4.52 -9.54
N VAL A 255 6.87 3.20 -9.70
CA VAL A 255 6.35 2.46 -10.88
C VAL A 255 4.85 2.69 -11.10
N ILE A 256 4.04 2.51 -10.05
CA ILE A 256 2.57 2.66 -10.18
C ILE A 256 2.12 4.12 -10.36
N ALA A 257 3.00 5.09 -10.09
CA ALA A 257 2.69 6.52 -10.19
C ALA A 257 3.04 7.10 -11.56
N ILE A 258 3.77 6.36 -12.41
CA ILE A 258 4.15 6.78 -13.75
C ILE A 258 2.89 7.08 -14.57
N ARG A 259 2.91 8.19 -15.29
CA ARG A 259 1.90 8.57 -16.28
C ARG A 259 2.41 8.33 -17.69
N LEU A 260 1.49 8.21 -18.64
CA LEU A 260 1.82 8.12 -20.06
C LEU A 260 2.66 9.32 -20.53
N ASP A 261 2.39 10.51 -19.98
CA ASP A 261 3.13 11.76 -20.24
C ASP A 261 4.54 11.81 -19.67
N ASP A 262 4.84 10.91 -18.73
CA ASP A 262 6.16 10.89 -18.09
C ASP A 262 7.21 10.22 -19.00
N ILE A 263 6.82 9.65 -20.15
CA ILE A 263 7.74 8.99 -21.09
C ILE A 263 7.92 9.87 -22.33
N ASP A 264 9.16 10.32 -22.54
CA ASP A 264 9.59 10.91 -23.80
C ASP A 264 10.19 9.82 -24.69
N TRP A 265 9.37 9.30 -25.60
CA TRP A 265 9.77 8.25 -26.53
C TRP A 265 10.82 8.68 -27.55
N ARG A 266 10.92 9.99 -27.84
CA ARG A 266 11.91 10.50 -28.80
C ARG A 266 13.28 10.64 -28.13
N ALA A 267 13.30 11.14 -26.90
CA ALA A 267 14.51 11.24 -26.11
C ALA A 267 14.92 9.91 -25.47
N GLY A 268 14.02 8.94 -25.38
CA GLY A 268 14.25 7.68 -24.66
C GLY A 268 14.37 7.90 -23.15
N GLU A 269 13.60 8.84 -22.59
CA GLU A 269 13.68 9.24 -21.18
C GLU A 269 12.36 9.01 -20.43
N LEU A 270 12.47 8.64 -19.16
CA LEU A 270 11.37 8.50 -18.21
C LEU A 270 11.52 9.48 -17.06
N LEU A 271 10.49 10.29 -16.83
CA LEU A 271 10.35 11.15 -15.66
C LEU A 271 9.86 10.34 -14.45
N VAL A 272 10.72 10.16 -13.46
CA VAL A 272 10.40 9.45 -12.23
C VAL A 272 10.08 10.43 -11.10
N ARG A 273 8.89 10.27 -10.52
CA ARG A 273 8.41 11.08 -9.39
C ARG A 273 8.79 10.41 -8.07
N GLY A 274 9.89 10.88 -7.48
CA GLY A 274 10.48 10.35 -6.25
C GLY A 274 9.85 10.89 -4.95
N LYS A 275 10.40 10.41 -3.83
CA LYS A 275 9.99 10.84 -2.49
C LYS A 275 10.29 12.32 -2.27
N GLY A 276 9.30 13.07 -1.77
CA GLY A 276 9.46 14.49 -1.40
C GLY A 276 9.36 15.45 -2.57
N GLN A 277 8.50 15.15 -3.56
CA GLN A 277 8.27 15.98 -4.77
C GLN A 277 9.54 16.22 -5.59
N ARG A 278 10.42 15.21 -5.65
CA ARG A 278 11.60 15.24 -6.51
C ARG A 278 11.32 14.53 -7.81
N TYR A 279 11.90 15.04 -8.88
CA TYR A 279 11.74 14.52 -10.22
C TYR A 279 13.12 14.22 -10.76
N ASP A 280 13.32 12.99 -11.24
CA ASP A 280 14.56 12.56 -11.87
C ASP A 280 14.22 12.05 -13.26
N ARG A 281 15.12 12.23 -14.23
CA ARG A 281 15.01 11.63 -15.57
C ARG A 281 15.95 10.44 -15.65
N LEU A 282 15.44 9.32 -16.14
CA LEU A 282 16.23 8.11 -16.39
C LEU A 282 16.13 7.71 -17.85
N PRO A 283 17.22 7.22 -18.46
CA PRO A 283 17.13 6.60 -19.77
C PRO A 283 16.22 5.37 -19.70
N VAL A 284 15.49 5.10 -20.77
CA VAL A 284 14.64 3.92 -20.95
C VAL A 284 15.40 2.91 -21.81
N PRO A 285 15.91 1.82 -21.21
CA PRO A 285 16.51 0.72 -21.97
C PRO A 285 15.54 0.16 -23.02
N PRO A 286 16.03 -0.34 -24.16
CA PRO A 286 15.19 -0.88 -25.23
C PRO A 286 14.20 -1.97 -24.76
N ASP A 287 14.66 -2.92 -23.93
CA ASP A 287 13.83 -4.00 -23.39
C ASP A 287 12.69 -3.47 -22.51
N VAL A 288 12.97 -2.44 -21.70
CA VAL A 288 11.96 -1.74 -20.89
C VAL A 288 10.96 -0.99 -21.77
N GLY A 289 11.45 -0.27 -22.79
CA GLY A 289 10.61 0.48 -23.73
C GLY A 289 9.67 -0.44 -24.51
N GLU A 290 10.19 -1.57 -25.02
CA GLU A 290 9.43 -2.60 -25.72
C GLU A 290 8.35 -3.21 -24.82
N ALA A 291 8.69 -3.59 -23.59
CA ALA A 291 7.73 -4.16 -22.65
C ALA A 291 6.60 -3.19 -22.30
N ILE A 292 6.92 -1.91 -22.10
CA ILE A 292 5.91 -0.86 -21.88
C ILE A 292 5.02 -0.69 -23.12
N ALA A 293 5.63 -0.61 -24.30
CA ALA A 293 4.90 -0.40 -25.55
C ALA A 293 3.98 -1.58 -25.89
N ALA A 294 4.40 -2.82 -25.63
CA ALA A 294 3.58 -4.02 -25.80
C ALA A 294 2.37 -3.99 -24.87
N TYR A 295 2.58 -3.72 -23.57
CA TYR A 295 1.48 -3.58 -22.61
C TYR A 295 0.47 -2.50 -23.02
N VAL A 296 0.94 -1.31 -23.40
CA VAL A 296 0.07 -0.19 -23.77
C VAL A 296 -0.76 -0.51 -25.02
N ARG A 297 -0.19 -1.22 -26.00
CA ARG A 297 -0.87 -1.56 -27.25
C ARG A 297 -1.83 -2.74 -27.12
N GLU A 298 -1.50 -3.75 -26.31
CA GLU A 298 -2.17 -5.05 -26.36
C GLU A 298 -3.10 -5.32 -25.18
N GLU A 299 -2.80 -4.82 -23.97
CA GLU A 299 -3.54 -5.18 -22.75
C GLU A 299 -4.22 -3.99 -22.05
N ARG A 300 -3.75 -2.76 -22.29
CA ARG A 300 -4.15 -1.61 -21.50
C ARG A 300 -5.54 -1.09 -21.87
N ILE A 301 -6.52 -1.34 -21.00
CA ILE A 301 -7.89 -0.81 -21.13
C ILE A 301 -8.17 0.18 -19.99
N SER A 302 -8.02 1.48 -20.21
CA SER A 302 -8.40 2.52 -19.24
C SER A 302 -8.37 3.93 -19.84
N ALA A 303 -9.31 4.78 -19.39
CA ALA A 303 -9.31 6.22 -19.67
C ALA A 303 -8.32 7.03 -18.79
N SER A 304 -7.76 6.43 -17.73
CA SER A 304 -6.77 7.10 -16.88
C SER A 304 -5.50 7.44 -17.69
N ARG A 305 -4.76 8.49 -17.28
CA ARG A 305 -3.41 8.78 -17.82
C ARG A 305 -2.29 8.07 -17.07
N THR A 306 -2.59 7.36 -15.97
CA THR A 306 -1.60 6.51 -15.30
C THR A 306 -1.18 5.38 -16.23
N LEU A 307 0.12 5.12 -16.35
CA LEU A 307 0.66 4.11 -17.24
C LEU A 307 0.07 2.73 -16.90
N PHE A 308 0.33 2.25 -15.68
CA PHE A 308 -0.14 0.95 -15.22
C PHE A 308 -1.49 1.04 -14.51
N VAL A 309 -2.44 0.23 -14.95
CA VAL A 309 -3.79 0.17 -14.41
C VAL A 309 -4.18 -1.24 -13.98
N SER A 310 -5.22 -1.36 -13.15
CA SER A 310 -5.78 -2.64 -12.77
C SER A 310 -6.32 -3.41 -14.00
N LEU A 311 -6.00 -4.70 -14.13
CA LEU A 311 -6.64 -5.61 -15.10
C LEU A 311 -8.11 -5.91 -14.72
N ARG A 312 -8.47 -5.65 -13.45
CA ARG A 312 -9.84 -5.78 -12.95
C ARG A 312 -10.56 -4.44 -13.01
N ALA A 313 -11.83 -4.47 -13.42
CA ALA A 313 -12.75 -3.35 -13.33
C ALA A 313 -12.70 -2.71 -11.92
N PRO A 314 -12.64 -1.37 -11.80
CA PRO A 314 -12.90 -0.38 -12.87
C PRO A 314 -11.68 0.00 -13.73
N ASN A 315 -10.65 -0.85 -13.78
CA ASN A 315 -9.42 -0.63 -14.56
C ASN A 315 -8.75 0.72 -14.25
N GLY A 316 -8.83 1.13 -12.99
CA GLY A 316 -8.25 2.37 -12.49
C GLY A 316 -6.79 2.22 -12.04
N PRO A 317 -6.18 3.33 -11.60
CA PRO A 317 -4.85 3.32 -11.01
C PRO A 317 -4.81 2.50 -9.71
N PHE A 318 -3.63 2.03 -9.33
CA PHE A 318 -3.43 1.31 -8.08
C PHE A 318 -3.44 2.26 -6.88
N LYS A 319 -4.04 1.80 -5.77
CA LYS A 319 -3.97 2.51 -4.48
C LYS A 319 -2.58 2.43 -3.85
N ASP A 320 -1.89 1.31 -4.06
CA ASP A 320 -0.55 1.08 -3.56
C ASP A 320 0.25 0.05 -4.37
N GLY A 321 1.55 -0.03 -4.09
CA GLY A 321 2.46 -0.98 -4.72
C GLY A 321 2.35 -2.42 -4.18
N GLN A 322 1.30 -2.79 -3.43
CA GLN A 322 1.15 -4.18 -2.98
C GLN A 322 0.90 -5.13 -4.14
N VAL A 323 0.34 -4.65 -5.25
CA VAL A 323 0.19 -5.45 -6.48
C VAL A 323 1.52 -6.08 -6.90
N ILE A 324 2.63 -5.32 -6.84
CA ILE A 324 3.96 -5.81 -7.20
C ILE A 324 4.43 -6.91 -6.22
N ASN A 325 4.16 -6.74 -4.93
CA ASN A 325 4.50 -7.76 -3.94
C ASN A 325 3.70 -9.06 -4.17
N THR A 326 2.43 -8.95 -4.59
CA THR A 326 1.60 -10.10 -4.96
C THR A 326 2.17 -10.81 -6.19
N ILE A 327 2.51 -10.06 -7.24
CA ILE A 327 3.13 -10.62 -8.46
C ILE A 327 4.41 -11.38 -8.11
N LEU A 328 5.30 -10.77 -7.32
CA LEU A 328 6.54 -11.42 -6.90
C LEU A 328 6.29 -12.68 -6.05
N LYS A 329 5.32 -12.63 -5.14
CA LYS A 329 4.96 -13.80 -4.32
C LYS A 329 4.51 -14.97 -5.20
N ASP A 330 3.65 -14.69 -6.17
CA ASP A 330 3.14 -15.71 -7.09
C ASP A 330 4.28 -16.26 -7.98
N ALA A 331 5.18 -15.39 -8.45
CA ALA A 331 6.35 -15.78 -9.22
C ALA A 331 7.35 -16.65 -8.43
N PHE A 332 7.63 -16.30 -7.16
CA PHE A 332 8.47 -17.14 -6.30
C PHE A 332 7.84 -18.52 -6.08
N ALA A 333 6.54 -18.57 -5.81
CA ALA A 333 5.84 -19.83 -5.57
C ALA A 333 5.85 -20.74 -6.80
N ALA A 334 5.75 -20.19 -8.00
CA ALA A 334 5.66 -20.96 -9.24
C ALA A 334 7.02 -21.37 -9.82
N THR A 335 8.05 -20.52 -9.69
CA THR A 335 9.41 -20.80 -10.20
C THR A 335 10.23 -21.67 -9.26
N GLY A 336 9.82 -21.85 -8.01
CA GLY A 336 10.60 -22.55 -6.99
C GLY A 336 11.82 -21.78 -6.50
N VAL A 337 12.04 -20.55 -6.99
CA VAL A 337 13.12 -19.68 -6.51
C VAL A 337 12.89 -19.39 -5.02
N THR A 338 13.82 -19.80 -4.18
CA THR A 338 13.70 -19.59 -2.73
C THR A 338 13.93 -18.10 -2.42
N PRO A 339 12.96 -17.42 -1.79
CA PRO A 339 13.16 -16.02 -1.41
C PRO A 339 14.30 -15.90 -0.40
N PRO A 340 15.12 -14.83 -0.44
CA PRO A 340 16.27 -14.62 0.47
C PRO A 340 15.88 -14.37 1.94
N GLY A 341 14.62 -14.58 2.31
CA GLY A 341 14.14 -14.53 3.68
C GLY A 341 12.63 -14.76 3.78
N PRO A 342 12.08 -14.85 5.00
CA PRO A 342 10.66 -15.16 5.21
C PRO A 342 9.71 -14.05 4.76
N TYR A 343 10.21 -12.83 4.56
CA TYR A 343 9.45 -11.72 3.98
C TYR A 343 10.32 -11.00 2.95
N VAL A 344 9.89 -11.09 1.70
CA VAL A 344 10.55 -10.48 0.55
C VAL A 344 9.52 -9.65 -0.19
N GLY A 345 9.70 -8.34 -0.15
CA GLY A 345 8.89 -7.40 -0.91
C GLY A 345 9.64 -6.94 -2.16
N SER A 346 8.95 -6.14 -2.96
CA SER A 346 9.44 -5.55 -4.22
C SER A 346 10.80 -4.84 -4.13
N HIS A 347 11.17 -4.32 -2.96
CA HIS A 347 12.51 -3.77 -2.73
C HIS A 347 13.66 -4.76 -3.00
N VAL A 348 13.39 -6.07 -3.00
CA VAL A 348 14.41 -7.09 -3.34
C VAL A 348 14.99 -6.85 -4.72
N LEU A 349 14.19 -6.55 -5.74
CA LEU A 349 14.66 -6.32 -7.11
C LEU A 349 15.64 -5.15 -7.18
N ARG A 350 15.30 -4.06 -6.49
CA ARG A 350 16.15 -2.89 -6.36
C ARG A 350 17.45 -3.18 -5.59
N HIS A 351 17.37 -3.96 -4.51
CA HIS A 351 18.57 -4.39 -3.80
C HIS A 351 19.43 -5.30 -4.66
N SER A 352 18.84 -6.17 -5.48
CA SER A 352 19.58 -7.02 -6.41
C SER A 352 20.30 -6.25 -7.48
N LEU A 353 19.67 -5.23 -8.08
CA LEU A 353 20.35 -4.35 -9.03
C LEU A 353 21.58 -3.70 -8.40
N ALA A 354 21.40 -3.11 -7.21
CA ALA A 354 22.48 -2.46 -6.49
C ALA A 354 23.62 -3.43 -6.13
N THR A 355 23.29 -4.62 -5.62
CA THR A 355 24.27 -5.65 -5.30
C THR A 355 25.01 -6.12 -6.55
N ASN A 356 24.30 -6.29 -7.67
CA ASN A 356 24.93 -6.67 -8.93
C ASN A 356 25.88 -5.58 -9.43
N MET A 357 25.51 -4.31 -9.30
CA MET A 357 26.41 -3.19 -9.62
C MET A 357 27.69 -3.23 -8.77
N VAL A 358 27.58 -3.40 -7.44
CA VAL A 358 28.76 -3.55 -6.55
C VAL A 358 29.64 -4.70 -7.02
N ARG A 359 29.05 -5.87 -7.28
CA ARG A 359 29.79 -7.07 -7.69
C ARG A 359 30.48 -6.94 -9.05
N ASN A 360 30.01 -6.02 -9.90
CA ASN A 360 30.64 -5.69 -11.18
C ASN A 360 31.56 -4.46 -11.07
N GLY A 361 31.97 -4.07 -9.85
CA GLY A 361 32.97 -3.03 -9.62
C GLY A 361 32.44 -1.60 -9.62
N ALA A 362 31.11 -1.38 -9.64
CA ALA A 362 30.56 -0.04 -9.56
C ALA A 362 30.83 0.58 -8.18
N SER A 363 31.20 1.85 -8.18
CA SER A 363 31.40 2.64 -6.97
C SER A 363 30.08 2.89 -6.21
N LEU A 364 30.19 3.14 -4.91
CA LEU A 364 29.04 3.54 -4.09
C LEU A 364 28.41 4.87 -4.55
N ALA A 365 29.16 5.72 -5.26
CA ALA A 365 28.62 6.94 -5.87
C ALA A 365 27.67 6.59 -7.01
N GLU A 366 28.12 5.77 -7.97
CA GLU A 366 27.30 5.33 -9.12
C GLU A 366 26.05 4.58 -8.67
N ILE A 367 26.15 3.75 -7.64
CA ILE A 367 24.98 3.08 -7.05
C ILE A 367 24.03 4.09 -6.42
N GLY A 368 24.58 5.10 -5.72
CA GLY A 368 23.81 6.19 -5.13
C GLY A 368 23.02 6.96 -6.19
N ASP A 369 23.64 7.25 -7.33
CA ASP A 369 23.04 7.98 -8.44
C ASP A 369 21.99 7.12 -9.16
N MET A 370 22.33 5.88 -9.54
CA MET A 370 21.41 4.94 -10.19
C MET A 370 20.15 4.69 -9.34
N LEU A 371 20.34 4.49 -8.04
CA LEU A 371 19.22 4.27 -7.12
C LEU A 371 18.56 5.57 -6.69
N ARG A 372 19.14 6.74 -6.95
CA ARG A 372 18.63 8.05 -6.53
C ARG A 372 18.50 8.12 -5.01
N HIS A 373 19.60 7.83 -4.33
CA HIS A 373 19.72 7.89 -2.87
C HIS A 373 20.03 9.30 -2.39
N ARG A 374 19.18 9.82 -1.49
CA ARG A 374 19.39 11.14 -0.90
C ARG A 374 20.56 11.19 0.09
N SER A 375 20.82 10.09 0.78
CA SER A 375 21.85 10.01 1.82
C SER A 375 22.83 8.91 1.48
N ARG A 376 24.12 9.23 1.57
CA ARG A 376 25.21 8.25 1.45
C ARG A 376 25.01 7.09 2.42
N ALA A 377 24.49 7.33 3.61
CA ALA A 377 24.18 6.28 4.59
C ALA A 377 23.21 5.21 4.04
N SER A 378 22.30 5.58 3.13
CA SER A 378 21.41 4.62 2.46
C SER A 378 22.13 3.75 1.44
N THR A 379 23.23 4.23 0.85
CA THR A 379 24.06 3.47 -0.08
C THR A 379 25.14 2.66 0.63
N MET A 380 25.65 3.14 1.76
CA MET A 380 26.67 2.45 2.58
C MET A 380 26.27 1.04 3.01
N ILE A 381 24.97 0.73 3.03
CA ILE A 381 24.49 -0.63 3.32
C ILE A 381 25.05 -1.68 2.34
N TYR A 382 25.39 -1.26 1.11
CA TYR A 382 25.93 -2.14 0.08
C TYR A 382 27.44 -2.32 0.15
N ALA A 383 28.16 -1.47 0.90
CA ALA A 383 29.61 -1.63 1.09
C ALA A 383 29.96 -3.00 1.69
N LYS A 384 29.05 -3.58 2.49
CA LYS A 384 29.19 -4.92 3.09
C LYS A 384 29.20 -6.05 2.04
N LEU A 385 28.85 -5.76 0.79
CA LEU A 385 28.80 -6.72 -0.32
C LEU A 385 29.97 -6.57 -1.29
N ASP A 386 30.80 -5.55 -1.11
CA ASP A 386 32.02 -5.31 -1.90
C ASP A 386 33.17 -6.15 -1.33
N ILE A 387 33.16 -7.46 -1.63
CA ILE A 387 34.15 -8.37 -1.07
C ILE A 387 35.56 -8.02 -1.53
N ASP A 388 35.73 -7.60 -2.79
CA ASP A 388 37.05 -7.26 -3.34
C ASP A 388 37.58 -5.96 -2.74
N GLY A 389 36.74 -4.93 -2.60
CA GLY A 389 37.08 -3.72 -1.87
C GLY A 389 37.41 -4.01 -0.40
N LEU A 390 36.63 -4.86 0.27
CA LEU A 390 36.92 -5.28 1.65
C LEU A 390 38.23 -6.07 1.78
N ARG A 391 38.56 -6.94 0.81
CA ARG A 391 39.86 -7.65 0.80
C ARG A 391 41.02 -6.69 0.64
N SER A 392 40.88 -5.63 -0.17
CA SER A 392 41.96 -4.66 -0.40
C SER A 392 42.39 -3.89 0.86
N ILE A 393 41.48 -3.73 1.83
CA ILE A 393 41.74 -3.05 3.11
C ILE A 393 41.93 -4.03 4.28
N ALA A 394 41.75 -5.33 4.04
CA ALA A 394 41.94 -6.34 5.07
C ALA A 394 43.43 -6.43 5.42
N LYS A 395 43.76 -6.31 6.70
CA LYS A 395 45.13 -6.57 7.16
C LYS A 395 45.44 -8.06 6.95
N PRO A 396 46.70 -8.42 6.64
CA PRO A 396 47.13 -9.81 6.62
C PRO A 396 46.71 -10.51 7.92
N TRP A 397 46.26 -11.75 7.80
CA TRP A 397 46.02 -12.56 8.98
C TRP A 397 47.34 -12.70 9.74
N PRO A 398 47.40 -12.42 11.05
CA PRO A 398 48.62 -12.61 11.81
C PRO A 398 48.97 -14.10 11.80
N VAL A 399 49.94 -14.46 10.96
CA VAL A 399 50.60 -15.76 11.02
C VAL A 399 51.50 -15.73 12.25
N ALA A 400 51.40 -16.77 13.09
CA ALA A 400 52.20 -16.89 14.30
C ALA A 400 53.69 -16.83 13.93
N GLY A 401 54.34 -15.70 14.23
CA GLY A 401 55.75 -15.47 13.90
C GLY A 401 56.23 -14.02 13.96
N GLU A 402 55.34 -13.04 13.80
CA GLU A 402 55.71 -11.61 13.81
C GLU A 402 54.98 -10.82 14.91
N ALA A 403 55.03 -11.32 16.13
CA ALA A 403 54.93 -10.45 17.31
C ALA A 403 56.35 -10.05 17.71
N GLN A 404 56.82 -8.93 17.17
CA GLN A 404 57.96 -8.18 17.71
C GLN A 404 57.46 -6.85 18.25
#